data_AF-A0A7C2WN73-F1
#
_entry.id   AF-A0A7C2WN73-F1
#
_cell.length_a   1.000
_cell.length_b   1.000
_cell.length_c   1.000
_cell.angle_alpha   90.00
_cell.angle_beta   90.00
_cell.angle_gamma   90.00
#
_symmetry.space_group_name_H-M   'P 1'
#
loop_
_entity.id
_entity.type
_entity.pdbx_description
1 polymer ?
#
loop_
_entity_poly.entity_id
_entity_poly.type
_entity_poly.pdbx_seq_one_letter_code
_entity_poly.pdbx_strand_id
1 'polypeptide(L)'
;MGQIKKLRDVRPGAENLNLVVRVVSVGKPRKILTRYGEAVTALAVVEDETGRLNLKLWRSQVNLVKPGDIIKIENGFAVQFGGATEINVGSRGRIIVVKRLTN
;
A
#
# COMPACT_ATOMS: atom_id res chain seq x y z
N MET A 1 -9.89 4.56 -17.82
CA MET A 1 -9.12 4.91 -16.60
C MET A 1 -10.05 4.72 -15.42
N GLY A 2 -9.68 3.92 -14.43
CA GLY A 2 -10.53 3.68 -13.25
C GLY A 2 -10.65 4.92 -12.37
N GLN A 3 -11.79 5.09 -11.71
CA GLN A 3 -12.02 6.20 -10.77
C GLN A 3 -11.02 6.14 -9.61
N ILE A 4 -10.43 7.29 -9.27
CA ILE A 4 -9.61 7.41 -8.05
C ILE A 4 -10.57 7.42 -6.85
N LYS A 5 -10.39 6.48 -5.95
CA LYS A 5 -11.15 6.37 -4.69
C LYS A 5 -10.43 7.09 -3.55
N LYS A 6 -11.16 7.38 -2.49
CA LYS A 6 -10.61 7.93 -1.23
C LYS A 6 -10.46 6.83 -0.19
N LEU A 7 -9.53 7.01 0.76
CA LEU A 7 -9.26 6.00 1.80
C LEU A 7 -10.47 5.72 2.69
N ARG A 8 -11.29 6.72 3.00
CA ARG A 8 -12.51 6.53 3.80
C ARG A 8 -13.51 5.54 3.18
N ASP A 9 -13.52 5.44 1.85
CA ASP A 9 -14.43 4.56 1.12
C ASP A 9 -13.86 3.14 0.93
N VAL A 10 -12.62 2.91 1.38
CA VAL A 10 -11.98 1.59 1.30
C VAL A 10 -12.54 0.70 2.41
N ARG A 11 -13.25 -0.35 1.99
CA ARG A 11 -13.77 -1.41 2.86
C ARG A 11 -13.04 -2.72 2.60
N PRO A 12 -12.92 -3.61 3.60
CA PRO A 12 -12.45 -4.97 3.36
C PRO A 12 -13.23 -5.64 2.22
N GLY A 13 -12.52 -6.34 1.33
CA GLY A 13 -13.10 -6.96 0.14
C GLY A 13 -13.21 -6.03 -1.08
N ALA A 14 -12.87 -4.74 -0.95
CA ALA A 14 -12.84 -3.84 -2.10
C ALA A 14 -11.68 -4.19 -3.05
N GLU A 15 -11.97 -4.28 -4.34
CA GLU A 15 -11.01 -4.54 -5.40
C GLU A 15 -10.90 -3.34 -6.37
N ASN A 16 -9.95 -3.41 -7.30
CA ASN A 16 -9.71 -2.37 -8.32
C ASN A 16 -9.55 -0.96 -7.73
N LEU A 17 -8.88 -0.89 -6.57
CA LEU A 17 -8.64 0.36 -5.87
C LEU A 17 -7.54 1.14 -6.59
N ASN A 18 -7.92 2.27 -7.17
CA ASN A 18 -6.98 3.27 -7.66
C ASN A 18 -6.94 4.42 -6.64
N LEU A 19 -5.79 4.64 -6.01
CA LEU A 19 -5.66 5.57 -4.88
C LEU A 19 -4.45 6.48 -5.11
N VAL A 20 -4.52 7.72 -4.64
CA VAL A 20 -3.37 8.62 -4.54
C VAL A 20 -3.22 8.99 -3.08
N VAL A 21 -2.11 8.60 -2.48
CA VAL A 21 -1.89 8.69 -1.03
C VAL A 21 -0.47 9.11 -0.72
N ARG A 22 -0.27 9.71 0.45
CA ARG A 22 1.04 10.05 1.00
C ARG A 22 1.49 8.95 1.95
N VAL A 23 2.74 8.52 1.84
CA VAL A 23 3.36 7.60 2.79
C VAL A 23 3.73 8.38 4.05
N VAL A 24 3.16 7.98 5.18
CA VAL A 24 3.44 8.57 6.50
C VAL A 24 4.66 7.90 7.11
N SER A 25 4.68 6.56 7.10
CA SER A 25 5.78 5.77 7.66
C SER A 25 5.87 4.42 6.97
N VAL A 26 7.07 3.83 7.02
CA VAL A 26 7.32 2.47 6.55
C VAL A 26 7.88 1.70 7.74
N GLY A 27 7.17 0.67 8.18
CA GLY A 27 7.58 -0.20 9.27
C GLY A 27 8.80 -1.05 8.90
N LYS A 28 9.42 -1.65 9.91
CA LYS A 28 10.62 -2.49 9.71
C LYS A 28 10.31 -3.67 8.77
N PRO A 29 11.12 -3.89 7.72
CA PRO A 29 11.00 -5.07 6.89
C PRO A 29 11.14 -6.35 7.71
N ARG A 30 10.24 -7.30 7.49
CA ARG A 30 10.24 -8.63 8.11
C ARG A 30 10.42 -9.68 7.03
N LYS A 31 11.35 -10.61 7.24
CA LYS A 31 11.46 -11.82 6.43
C LYS A 31 10.39 -12.83 6.89
N ILE A 32 9.66 -13.38 5.95
CA ILE A 32 8.66 -14.42 6.18
C ILE A 32 8.87 -15.57 5.20
N LEU A 33 8.56 -16.78 5.64
CA LEU A 33 8.50 -17.93 4.75
C LEU A 33 7.09 -18.04 4.18
N THR A 34 6.98 -18.00 2.86
CA THR A 34 5.71 -18.24 2.15
C THR A 34 5.73 -19.64 1.53
N ARG A 35 4.57 -20.14 1.09
CA ARG A 35 4.48 -21.39 0.30
C ARG A 35 5.32 -21.37 -1.00
N TYR A 36 5.76 -20.20 -1.43
CA TYR A 36 6.58 -19.98 -2.62
C TYR A 36 8.03 -19.58 -2.28
N GLY A 37 8.46 -19.81 -1.02
CA GLY A 37 9.80 -19.46 -0.52
C GLY A 37 9.84 -18.17 0.28
N GLU A 38 11.04 -17.69 0.58
CA GLU A 38 11.25 -16.48 1.38
C GLU A 38 10.68 -15.22 0.70
N ALA A 39 10.07 -14.37 1.50
CA ALA A 39 9.61 -13.06 1.10
C ALA A 39 9.91 -12.02 2.18
N VAL A 40 10.16 -10.80 1.76
CA VAL A 40 10.26 -9.65 2.66
C VAL A 40 8.93 -8.89 2.61
N THR A 41 8.40 -8.52 3.76
CA THR A 41 7.20 -7.68 3.86
C THR A 41 7.42 -6.53 4.81
N ALA A 42 6.77 -5.41 4.55
CA ALA A 42 6.70 -4.28 5.46
C ALA A 42 5.27 -3.75 5.52
N LEU A 43 4.92 -3.15 6.65
CA LEU A 43 3.65 -2.44 6.80
C LEU A 43 3.95 -0.95 6.72
N ALA A 44 3.37 -0.26 5.74
CA ALA A 44 3.44 1.18 5.63
C ALA A 44 2.12 1.79 6.09
N VAL A 45 2.18 2.98 6.66
CA VAL A 45 1.00 3.80 6.93
C VAL A 45 0.89 4.82 5.82
N VAL A 46 -0.26 4.87 5.15
CA VAL A 46 -0.56 5.83 4.11
C VAL A 46 -1.75 6.70 4.51
N GLU A 47 -1.76 7.94 4.03
CA GLU A 47 -2.82 8.89 4.32
C GLU A 47 -3.26 9.67 3.08
N ASP A 48 -4.50 10.12 3.12
CA ASP A 48 -5.07 11.12 2.23
C ASP A 48 -5.88 12.13 3.07
N GLU A 49 -6.57 13.04 2.40
CA GLU A 49 -7.45 14.02 3.05
C GLU A 49 -8.62 13.41 3.84
N THR A 50 -8.92 12.12 3.64
CA THR A 50 -10.07 11.44 4.23
C THR A 50 -9.71 10.51 5.39
N GLY A 51 -8.43 10.14 5.54
CA GLY A 51 -7.98 9.34 6.67
C GLY A 51 -6.64 8.64 6.45
N ARG A 52 -6.40 7.61 7.26
CA ARG A 52 -5.18 6.79 7.23
C ARG A 52 -5.53 5.32 7.13
N LEU A 53 -4.78 4.58 6.34
CA LEU A 53 -4.88 3.11 6.25
C LEU A 53 -3.49 2.47 6.16
N ASN A 54 -3.46 1.17 6.43
CA ASN A 54 -2.27 0.37 6.31
C ASN A 54 -2.10 -0.11 4.86
N LEU A 55 -0.88 -0.01 4.34
CA LEU A 55 -0.45 -0.54 3.05
C LEU A 55 0.56 -1.67 3.29
N LYS A 56 0.23 -2.88 2.87
CA LYS A 56 1.12 -4.03 2.95
C LYS A 56 2.04 -4.04 1.73
N LEU A 57 3.33 -3.89 1.97
CA LEU A 57 4.38 -3.91 0.96
C LEU A 57 5.01 -5.29 0.88
N TRP A 58 5.14 -5.79 -0.34
CA TRP A 58 5.71 -7.11 -0.64
C TRP A 58 6.99 -7.00 -1.48
N ARG A 59 8.01 -7.78 -1.10
CA ARG A 59 9.27 -7.96 -1.85
C ARG A 59 9.90 -6.61 -2.23
N SER A 60 9.99 -6.32 -3.53
CA SER A 60 10.57 -5.08 -4.06
C SER A 60 9.79 -3.82 -3.68
N GLN A 61 8.49 -3.92 -3.38
CA GLN A 61 7.67 -2.78 -2.96
C GLN A 61 8.17 -2.16 -1.64
N VAL A 62 8.82 -2.96 -0.79
CA VAL A 62 9.36 -2.50 0.50
C VAL A 62 10.43 -1.42 0.31
N ASN A 63 11.25 -1.53 -0.75
CA ASN A 63 12.31 -0.58 -1.06
C ASN A 63 11.86 0.52 -2.03
N LEU A 64 10.67 0.37 -2.63
CA LEU A 64 10.15 1.29 -3.64
C LEU A 64 9.71 2.63 -3.03
N VAL A 65 9.13 2.59 -1.83
CA VAL A 65 8.50 3.75 -1.18
C VAL A 65 9.27 4.19 0.06
N LYS A 66 9.27 5.49 0.34
CA LYS A 66 9.87 6.10 1.52
C LYS A 66 8.84 6.97 2.25
N PRO A 67 8.99 7.17 3.57
CA PRO A 67 8.21 8.18 4.29
C PRO A 67 8.29 9.53 3.59
N GLY A 68 7.15 10.18 3.39
CA GLY A 68 7.03 11.45 2.67
C GLY A 68 6.72 11.33 1.17
N ASP A 69 6.88 10.15 0.56
CA ASP A 69 6.54 9.95 -0.85
C ASP A 69 5.02 10.11 -1.07
N ILE A 70 4.64 10.73 -2.19
CA ILE A 70 3.28 10.65 -2.73
C ILE A 70 3.26 9.52 -3.75
N ILE A 71 2.41 8.54 -3.51
CA ILE A 71 2.31 7.34 -4.34
C ILE A 71 0.92 7.21 -4.94
N LYS A 72 0.87 6.67 -6.15
CA LYS A 72 -0.35 6.22 -6.82
C LYS A 72 -0.38 4.69 -6.78
N ILE A 73 -1.44 4.14 -6.24
CA ILE A 73 -1.74 2.71 -6.24
C ILE A 73 -2.73 2.47 -7.37
N GLU A 74 -2.45 1.48 -8.21
CA GLU A 74 -3.37 1.03 -9.26
C GLU A 74 -3.70 -0.45 -9.09
N ASN A 75 -4.97 -0.79 -9.27
CA ASN A 75 -5.52 -2.13 -9.06
C ASN A 75 -5.12 -2.75 -7.70
N GLY A 76 -5.14 -1.94 -6.64
CA GLY A 76 -5.03 -2.43 -5.27
C GLY A 76 -6.30 -3.14 -4.82
N PHE A 77 -6.20 -3.87 -3.72
CA PHE A 77 -7.35 -4.48 -3.06
C PHE A 77 -7.21 -4.36 -1.54
N ALA A 78 -8.32 -4.32 -0.83
CA ALA A 78 -8.35 -4.21 0.61
C ALA A 78 -8.77 -5.53 1.25
N VAL A 79 -8.04 -5.94 2.29
CA VAL A 79 -8.32 -7.15 3.06
C VAL A 79 -8.44 -6.79 4.53
N GLN A 80 -9.21 -7.57 5.28
CA GLN A 80 -9.17 -7.52 6.73
C GLN A 80 -8.06 -8.46 7.22
N PHE A 81 -7.09 -7.94 7.95
CA PHE A 81 -6.04 -8.73 8.57
C PHE A 81 -5.83 -8.29 10.02
N GLY A 82 -5.93 -9.22 10.97
CA GLY A 82 -5.75 -8.93 12.40
C GLY A 82 -6.69 -7.85 12.95
N GLY A 83 -7.91 -7.73 12.41
CA GLY A 83 -8.89 -6.71 12.80
C GLY A 83 -8.70 -5.34 12.12
N ALA A 84 -7.63 -5.13 11.35
CA ALA A 84 -7.40 -3.89 10.60
C ALA A 84 -7.67 -4.07 9.09
N THR A 85 -8.08 -2.99 8.43
CA THR A 85 -8.14 -2.94 6.96
C THR A 85 -6.76 -2.64 6.40
N GLU A 86 -6.24 -3.55 5.56
CA GLU A 86 -4.96 -3.40 4.88
C GLU A 86 -5.15 -3.36 3.36
N ILE A 87 -4.55 -2.36 2.73
CA ILE A 87 -4.43 -2.27 1.28
C ILE A 87 -3.25 -3.13 0.85
N ASN A 88 -3.47 -3.98 -0.15
CA ASN A 88 -2.47 -4.83 -0.77
C ASN A 88 -2.42 -4.55 -2.26
N VAL A 89 -1.23 -4.73 -2.85
CA VAL A 89 -1.00 -4.58 -4.29
C VAL A 89 -0.37 -5.86 -4.80
N GLY A 90 -1.19 -6.65 -5.51
CA GLY A 90 -0.78 -7.92 -6.10
C GLY A 90 -0.14 -7.76 -7.49
N SER A 91 0.03 -8.87 -8.21
CA SER A 91 0.66 -8.90 -9.54
C SER A 91 -0.10 -8.11 -10.61
N ARG A 92 -1.42 -7.94 -10.47
CA ARG A 92 -2.26 -7.14 -11.39
C ARG A 92 -2.23 -5.64 -11.09
N GLY A 93 -1.61 -5.25 -9.98
CA GLY A 93 -1.51 -3.88 -9.52
C GLY A 93 -0.08 -3.38 -9.51
N ARG A 94 0.06 -2.07 -9.32
CA ARG A 94 1.36 -1.42 -9.24
C ARG A 94 1.31 -0.21 -8.32
N ILE A 95 2.47 0.09 -7.75
CA ILE A 95 2.70 1.30 -6.96
C ILE A 95 3.61 2.19 -7.80
N ILE A 96 3.22 3.44 -7.98
CA ILE A 96 3.97 4.44 -8.74
C ILE A 96 4.29 5.59 -7.78
N VAL A 97 5.56 5.94 -7.61
CA VAL A 97 5.94 7.13 -6.85
C VAL A 97 5.71 8.34 -7.75
N VAL A 98 4.71 9.16 -7.41
CA VAL A 98 4.32 10.35 -8.17
C VAL A 98 5.21 11.53 -7.81
N LYS A 99 5.52 11.67 -6.52
CA LYS A 99 6.41 12.70 -6.01
C LYS A 99 7.25 12.13 -4.89
N ARG A 100 8.56 12.31 -4.99
CA ARG A 100 9.52 12.06 -3.92
C ARG A 100 9.98 13.41 -3.40
N LEU A 101 9.77 13.68 -2.12
CA LEU A 101 10.37 14.83 -1.47
C LEU A 101 11.84 14.49 -1.22
N THR A 102 12.71 14.84 -2.17
CA THR A 102 14.15 14.84 -1.95
C THR A 102 14.48 16.08 -1.13
N ASN A 103 14.99 15.88 0.08
CA ASN A 103 15.81 16.89 0.75
C ASN A 103 17.13 17.04 0.00
#